data_AF-A0A7C2AN49-F1
#
_entry.id   AF-A0A7C2AN49-F1
#
_cell.length_a   1.000
_cell.length_b   1.000
_cell.length_c   1.000
_cell.angle_alpha   90.00
_cell.angle_beta   90.00
_cell.angle_gamma   90.00
#
_symmetry.space_group_name_H-M   'P 1'
#
loop_
_entity.id
_entity.type
_entity.pdbx_description
1 polymer ?
#
loop_
_entity_poly.entity_id
_entity_poly.type
_entity_poly.pdbx_seq_one_letter_code
_entity_poly.pdbx_strand_id
1 'polypeptide(L)'
;MSNKKNDDMIVEMTPLEKIESLYNELVDWYGQADQKEIRVAAKLMMVSLDKFAAYKPHSWHDLVMEYVDILRTDPERFQKIIESNRGELKERKSSKYLH
;
A
#
# COMPACT_ATOMS: atom_id res chain seq x y z
N MET A 1 -5.04 -22.07 -37.79
CA MET A 1 -4.17 -21.86 -36.62
C MET A 1 -3.56 -20.47 -36.72
N SER A 2 -3.97 -19.53 -35.87
CA SER A 2 -3.20 -18.31 -35.59
C SER A 2 -3.35 -18.04 -34.10
N ASN A 3 -2.28 -18.30 -33.35
CA ASN A 3 -2.19 -18.08 -31.91
C ASN A 3 -2.34 -16.58 -31.64
N LYS A 4 -3.52 -16.19 -31.17
CA LYS A 4 -3.76 -14.91 -30.51
C LYS A 4 -3.00 -14.97 -29.18
N LYS A 5 -1.74 -14.53 -29.17
CA LYS A 5 -1.02 -14.26 -27.94
C LYS A 5 -1.76 -13.11 -27.26
N ASN A 6 -2.64 -13.46 -26.33
CA ASN A 6 -3.09 -12.52 -25.31
C ASN A 6 -1.83 -12.15 -24.55
N ASP A 7 -1.28 -10.98 -24.87
CA ASP A 7 -0.29 -10.32 -24.06
C ASP A 7 -1.02 -9.97 -22.76
N ASP A 8 -0.96 -10.87 -21.78
CA ASP A 8 -1.47 -10.61 -20.44
C ASP A 8 -0.71 -9.38 -19.95
N MET A 9 -1.38 -8.22 -19.98
CA MET A 9 -0.93 -7.01 -19.34
C MET A 9 -0.72 -7.35 -17.86
N ILE A 10 0.52 -7.62 -17.46
CA ILE A 10 0.87 -7.77 -16.04
C ILE A 10 0.77 -6.38 -15.45
N VAL A 11 -0.40 -6.03 -14.92
CA VAL A 11 -0.61 -4.83 -14.12
C VAL A 11 0.18 -5.02 -12.83
N GLU A 12 1.40 -4.48 -12.78
CA GLU A 12 2.25 -4.51 -11.59
C GLU A 12 1.69 -3.52 -10.57
N MET A 13 1.01 -4.03 -9.53
CA MET A 13 0.52 -3.20 -8.42
C MET A 13 1.67 -2.43 -7.77
N THR A 14 1.43 -1.17 -7.46
CA THR A 14 2.30 -0.36 -6.59
C THR A 14 2.39 -0.97 -5.19
N PRO A 15 3.45 -0.65 -4.42
CA PRO A 15 3.56 -1.11 -3.03
C PRO A 15 2.34 -0.76 -2.17
N LEU A 16 1.74 0.42 -2.36
CA LEU A 16 0.55 0.83 -1.62
C LEU A 16 -0.67 -0.02 -2.01
N GLU A 17 -0.90 -0.24 -3.29
CA GLU A 17 -2.01 -1.09 -3.77
C GLU A 17 -1.88 -2.54 -3.28
N LYS A 18 -0.64 -3.06 -3.14
CA LYS A 18 -0.43 -4.39 -2.52
C LYS A 18 -0.86 -4.40 -1.05
N ILE A 19 -0.57 -3.34 -0.31
CA ILE A 19 -1.00 -3.20 1.10
C ILE A 19 -2.52 -3.05 1.19
N GLU A 20 -3.15 -2.29 0.29
CA GLU A 20 -4.60 -2.15 0.22
C GLU A 20 -5.30 -3.47 -0.12
N SER A 21 -4.73 -4.23 -1.06
CA SER A 21 -5.21 -5.59 -1.39
C SER A 21 -5.13 -6.52 -0.18
N LEU A 22 -4.00 -6.52 0.54
CA LEU A 22 -3.84 -7.31 1.76
C LEU A 22 -4.83 -6.89 2.86
N TYR A 23 -5.04 -5.58 3.03
CA TYR A 23 -6.03 -5.08 3.98
C TYR A 23 -7.43 -5.63 3.67
N ASN A 24 -7.86 -5.57 2.41
CA ASN A 24 -9.17 -6.08 2.00
C ASN A 24 -9.28 -7.59 2.21
N GLU A 25 -8.26 -8.37 1.85
CA GLU A 25 -8.22 -9.82 2.09
C GLU A 25 -8.36 -10.16 3.59
N LEU A 26 -7.66 -9.41 4.45
CA LEU A 26 -7.75 -9.60 5.89
C LEU A 26 -9.14 -9.21 6.41
N VAL A 27 -9.75 -8.13 5.95
CA VAL A 27 -11.10 -7.72 6.34
C VAL A 27 -12.12 -8.80 5.96
N ASP A 28 -11.99 -9.38 4.78
CA ASP A 28 -12.86 -10.46 4.32
C ASP A 28 -12.72 -11.72 5.18
N TRP A 29 -11.50 -12.03 5.64
CA TRP A 29 -11.25 -13.15 6.55
C TRP A 29 -11.99 -13.03 7.90
N TYR A 30 -12.23 -11.81 8.38
CA TYR A 30 -13.02 -11.58 9.60
C TYR A 30 -14.54 -11.77 9.40
N GLY A 31 -15.02 -11.94 8.16
CA GLY A 31 -16.43 -12.19 7.87
C GLY A 31 -17.35 -11.08 8.40
N GLN A 32 -18.25 -11.44 9.32
CA GLN A 32 -19.23 -10.53 9.97
C GLN A 32 -18.80 -10.09 11.38
N ALA A 33 -17.52 -10.25 11.73
CA ALA A 33 -17.05 -9.81 13.03
C ALA A 33 -17.19 -8.29 13.21
N ASP A 34 -17.58 -7.88 14.41
CA ASP A 34 -17.69 -6.47 14.76
C ASP A 34 -16.33 -5.75 14.71
N GLN A 35 -16.34 -4.52 14.19
CA GLN A 35 -15.17 -3.66 14.04
C GLN A 35 -14.01 -4.30 13.25
N LYS A 36 -14.30 -5.21 12.30
CA LYS A 36 -13.28 -5.93 11.54
C LYS A 36 -12.27 -5.02 10.85
N GLU A 37 -12.73 -3.92 10.26
CA GLU A 37 -11.89 -2.92 9.59
C GLU A 37 -10.86 -2.33 10.58
N ILE A 38 -11.33 -1.90 11.75
CA ILE A 38 -10.49 -1.33 12.82
C ILE A 38 -9.50 -2.38 13.33
N ARG A 39 -9.94 -3.63 13.52
CA ARG A 39 -9.08 -4.72 13.98
C ARG A 39 -8.00 -5.10 12.99
N VAL A 40 -8.27 -5.03 11.69
CA VAL A 40 -7.28 -5.29 10.63
C VAL A 40 -6.31 -4.12 10.55
N ALA A 41 -6.81 -2.88 10.50
CA ALA A 41 -5.97 -1.67 10.47
C ALA A 41 -5.00 -1.64 11.66
N ALA A 42 -5.50 -1.91 12.87
CA ALA A 42 -4.67 -1.96 14.08
C ALA A 42 -3.58 -3.05 13.98
N LYS A 43 -3.88 -4.23 13.43
CA LYS A 43 -2.87 -5.30 13.25
C LYS A 43 -1.80 -4.92 12.24
N LEU A 44 -2.19 -4.35 11.10
CA LEU A 44 -1.22 -3.87 10.11
C LEU A 44 -0.32 -2.77 10.68
N MET A 45 -0.89 -1.86 11.48
CA MET A 45 -0.12 -0.84 12.19
C MET A 45 0.88 -1.46 13.18
N MET A 46 0.45 -2.41 14.03
CA MET A 46 1.35 -3.09 14.98
C MET A 46 2.54 -3.77 14.29
N VAL A 47 2.29 -4.48 13.18
CA VAL A 47 3.37 -5.10 12.39
C VAL A 47 4.31 -4.05 11.79
N SER A 48 3.76 -2.94 11.31
CA SER A 48 4.55 -1.85 10.73
C SER A 48 5.45 -1.19 11.77
N LEU A 49 4.93 -0.94 12.97
CA LEU A 49 5.69 -0.38 14.10
C LEU A 49 6.84 -1.29 14.55
N ASP A 50 6.61 -2.61 14.61
CA ASP A 50 7.67 -3.59 14.89
C ASP A 50 8.83 -3.47 13.87
N LYS A 51 8.52 -3.32 12.58
CA LYS A 51 9.54 -3.13 11.54
C LYS A 51 10.22 -1.78 11.62
N PHE A 52 9.48 -0.71 11.90
CA PHE A 52 10.05 0.62 12.08
C PHE A 52 11.08 0.66 13.22
N ALA A 53 10.75 0.05 14.36
CA ALA A 53 11.64 -0.05 15.51
C ALA A 53 12.94 -0.81 15.16
N ALA A 54 12.85 -1.83 14.31
CA ALA A 54 14.02 -2.62 13.89
C ALA A 54 14.94 -1.90 12.89
N TYR A 55 14.41 -1.09 11.97
CA TYR A 55 15.20 -0.50 10.87
C TYR A 55 15.74 0.92 11.12
N LYS A 56 15.14 1.72 12.02
CA LYS A 56 15.59 3.10 12.32
C LYS A 56 15.47 3.44 13.81
N PRO A 57 16.45 3.09 14.66
CA PRO A 57 16.29 3.18 16.11
C PRO A 57 16.06 4.59 16.69
N HIS A 58 16.20 5.68 15.93
CA HIS A 58 16.18 7.05 16.49
C HIS A 58 15.20 8.06 15.86
N SER A 59 14.42 7.70 14.83
CA SER A 59 13.56 8.71 14.16
C SER A 59 12.25 8.18 13.58
N TRP A 60 11.87 6.93 13.86
CA TRP A 60 10.66 6.36 13.29
C TRP A 60 9.39 6.95 13.94
N HIS A 61 9.45 7.25 15.25
CA HIS A 61 8.32 7.80 15.99
C HIS A 61 7.89 9.15 15.42
N ASP A 62 8.84 10.07 15.23
CA ASP A 62 8.55 11.41 14.71
C ASP A 62 7.95 11.35 13.30
N LEU A 63 8.45 10.45 12.45
CA LEU A 63 7.90 10.23 11.12
C LEU A 63 6.45 9.72 11.17
N VAL A 64 6.15 8.74 12.04
CA VAL A 64 4.79 8.23 12.19
C VAL A 64 3.87 9.33 12.72
N MET A 65 4.32 10.09 13.73
CA MET A 65 3.54 11.15 14.32
C MET A 65 3.29 12.31 13.35
N GLU A 66 4.24 12.62 12.45
CA GLU A 66 4.03 13.60 11.39
C GLU A 66 2.83 13.21 10.50
N TYR A 67 2.76 11.95 10.06
CA TYR A 67 1.62 11.49 9.25
C TYR A 67 0.30 11.48 10.02
N VAL A 68 0.32 11.12 11.31
CA VAL A 68 -0.85 11.18 12.20
C VAL A 68 -1.32 12.63 12.39
N ASP A 69 -0.40 13.56 12.56
CA ASP A 69 -0.70 14.98 12.69
C ASP A 69 -1.29 15.53 11.40
N ILE A 70 -0.72 15.19 10.23
CA ILE A 70 -1.31 15.56 8.93
C ILE A 70 -2.74 15.03 8.83
N LEU A 71 -2.98 13.75 9.13
CA LEU A 71 -4.32 13.17 9.09
C LEU A 71 -5.30 13.91 10.02
N ARG A 72 -4.84 14.32 11.20
CA ARG A 72 -5.65 15.02 12.20
C ARG A 72 -5.95 16.48 11.82
N THR A 73 -4.98 17.18 11.22
CA THR A 73 -5.08 18.64 10.98
C THR A 73 -5.50 18.99 9.56
N ASP A 74 -5.15 18.15 8.57
CA ASP A 74 -5.39 18.36 7.14
C ASP A 74 -5.65 17.00 6.43
N PRO A 75 -6.87 16.43 6.60
CA PRO A 75 -7.22 15.15 6.00
C PRO A 75 -7.14 15.15 4.47
N GLU A 76 -7.40 16.30 3.83
CA GLU A 76 -7.32 16.43 2.37
C GLU A 76 -5.87 16.27 1.88
N ARG A 77 -4.91 16.90 2.57
CA ARG A 77 -3.49 16.70 2.28
C ARG A 77 -3.07 15.26 2.51
N PHE A 78 -3.57 14.62 3.56
CA PHE A 78 -3.30 13.19 3.78
C PHE A 78 -3.78 12.35 2.59
N GLN A 79 -5.00 12.58 2.09
CA GLN A 79 -5.51 11.89 0.90
C GLN A 79 -4.65 12.16 -0.33
N LYS A 80 -4.22 13.40 -0.57
CA LYS A 80 -3.30 13.71 -1.69
C LYS A 80 -1.98 12.93 -1.59
N ILE A 81 -1.44 12.75 -0.39
CA ILE A 81 -0.23 11.93 -0.18
C ILE A 81 -0.50 10.48 -0.55
N ILE A 82 -1.61 9.90 -0.09
CA ILE A 82 -2.01 8.52 -0.43
C ILE A 82 -2.22 8.37 -1.93
N GLU A 83 -2.97 9.28 -2.56
CA GLU A 83 -3.21 9.29 -4.00
C GLU A 83 -1.92 9.39 -4.80
N SER A 84 -0.97 10.21 -4.38
CA SER A 84 0.35 10.33 -5.03
C SER A 84 1.17 9.04 -4.96
N ASN A 85 0.87 8.16 -4.00
CA ASN A 85 1.49 6.84 -3.86
C ASN A 85 0.68 5.72 -4.54
N ARG A 86 -0.56 5.99 -4.95
CA ARG A 86 -1.35 5.11 -5.83
C ARG A 86 -0.94 5.39 -7.27
N GLY A 87 -0.52 4.36 -7.98
CA GLY A 87 -0.28 4.37 -9.42
C GLY A 87 0.51 5.56 -10.00
N GLU A 88 1.83 5.43 -10.10
CA GLU A 88 2.37 5.49 -11.47
C GLU A 88 2.21 4.06 -11.99
N LEU A 89 1.26 3.82 -12.90
CA LEU A 89 1.38 2.69 -13.81
C LEU A 89 2.73 2.89 -14.50
N LYS A 90 3.79 2.29 -13.95
CA LYS A 90 5.05 2.17 -14.65
C LYS A 90 4.72 1.24 -15.80
N GLU A 91 4.36 1.83 -16.93
CA GLU A 91 4.82 1.31 -18.20
C GLU A 91 6.33 1.15 -18.03
N ARG A 92 6.77 -0.01 -17.53
CA ARG A 92 8.10 -0.48 -17.84
C ARG A 92 8.07 -0.59 -19.34
N LYS A 93 8.43 0.49 -20.05
CA LYS A 93 8.82 0.40 -21.44
C LYS A 93 9.78 -0.76 -21.47
N SER A 94 9.39 -1.79 -22.19
CA SER A 94 10.15 -2.98 -22.44
C SER A 94 11.52 -2.55 -22.96
N SER A 95 12.47 -2.34 -22.05
CA SER A 95 13.88 -2.22 -22.37
C SER A 95 14.33 -3.62 -22.75
N LYS A 96 13.94 -4.04 -23.94
CA LYS A 96 14.26 -5.33 -24.53
C LYS A 96 14.38 -5.26 -26.04
N TYR A 97 14.79 -4.13 -26.61
CA TYR A 97 15.33 -4.09 -27.98
C TYR A 97 16.36 -2.95 -28.11
N LEU A 98 17.54 -3.13 -27.52
CA LEU A 98 18.76 -2.44 -27.92
C LEU A 98 19.91 -3.45 -27.77
N HIS A 99 20.04 -4.29 -28.81
CA HIS A 99 21.27 -4.99 -29.14
C HIS A 99 21.49 -4.81 -30.64
#